data_AF-T1AWY3-F1
#
_entry.id   AF-T1AWY3-F1
#
_cell.length_a   1.000
_cell.length_b   1.000
_cell.length_c   1.000
_cell.angle_alpha   90.00
_cell.angle_beta   90.00
_cell.angle_gamma   90.00
#
_symmetry.space_group_name_H-M   'P 1'
#
loop_
_entity.id
_entity.type
_entity.pdbx_description
1 polymer ?
#
loop_
_entity_poly.entity_id
_entity_poly.type
_entity_poly.pdbx_seq_one_letter_code
_entity_poly.pdbx_strand_id
1 'polypeptide(L)'
;MYYTVDLSTTPPDLTKGVDPNIAVTFDDSGSMSRDYMGDNRPFDNAGWGSAPWRCAGVIDPRVTAAGDLRAHAMNGVYYNPNVQYLPPLYADGTEFPNADASLVAVWRDGILRNRPLAAADPGTTDFTRAWQCANGLVNPVGTGPFYWRLKAGVDIGTPVAVNTAALYDAANWEAIAVPASEYQNWANWWAYYRTRNLMTRTALSRVFGGLGDNIRVVFQNINSNTATYPWLAKNVTTLGAF
;
A
#
# COMPACT_ATOMS: atom_id res chain seq x y z
N MET A 1 45.28 -53.95 16.44
CA MET A 1 43.99 -53.90 15.73
C MET A 1 43.70 -52.42 15.51
N TYR A 2 43.81 -51.96 14.26
CA TYR A 2 43.62 -50.55 13.89
C TYR A 2 42.15 -50.32 13.59
N TYR A 3 41.55 -49.24 14.13
CA TYR A 3 40.23 -48.79 13.74
C TYR A 3 40.35 -47.84 12.55
N THR A 4 39.78 -48.19 11.42
CA THR A 4 39.59 -47.29 10.27
C THR A 4 38.23 -46.63 10.39
N VAL A 5 38.20 -45.29 10.44
CA VAL A 5 36.98 -44.51 10.20
C VAL A 5 36.86 -44.36 8.69
N ASP A 6 35.77 -44.90 8.13
CA ASP A 6 35.44 -44.73 6.73
C ASP A 6 34.83 -43.33 6.54
N LEU A 7 35.60 -42.42 5.95
CA LEU A 7 35.09 -41.12 5.51
C LEU A 7 34.40 -41.34 4.17
N SER A 8 33.07 -41.28 4.17
CA SER A 8 32.26 -41.27 2.95
C SER A 8 32.84 -40.31 1.92
N THR A 9 33.08 -40.80 0.69
CA THR A 9 33.64 -40.03 -0.43
C THR A 9 32.59 -39.23 -1.19
N THR A 10 31.34 -39.20 -0.72
CA THR A 10 30.38 -38.18 -1.14
C THR A 10 30.63 -36.91 -0.33
N PRO A 11 30.90 -35.77 -0.99
CA PRO A 11 30.86 -34.48 -0.31
C PRO A 11 29.53 -34.39 0.45
N PRO A 12 29.51 -33.90 1.71
CA PRO A 12 28.26 -33.42 2.26
C PRO A 12 27.75 -32.42 1.24
N ASP A 13 26.56 -32.65 0.68
CA ASP A 13 25.96 -31.76 -0.30
C ASP A 13 26.13 -30.34 0.24
N LEU A 14 27.09 -29.63 -0.35
CA LEU A 14 27.16 -28.20 -0.23
C LEU A 14 25.88 -27.81 -0.92
N THR A 15 24.82 -27.55 -0.15
CA THR A 15 23.80 -26.62 -0.57
C THR A 15 24.56 -25.32 -0.78
N LYS A 16 25.24 -25.21 -1.91
CA LYS A 16 25.73 -23.97 -2.46
C LYS A 16 24.45 -23.18 -2.54
N GLY A 17 24.26 -22.27 -1.58
CA GLY A 17 23.21 -21.30 -1.62
C GLY A 17 23.46 -20.54 -2.91
N VAL A 18 22.85 -20.99 -4.01
CA VAL A 18 22.79 -20.21 -5.24
C VAL A 18 22.26 -18.85 -4.82
N ASP A 19 23.02 -17.83 -5.19
CA ASP A 19 22.80 -16.47 -4.74
C ASP A 19 21.35 -16.04 -5.02
N PRO A 20 20.79 -15.15 -4.19
CA PRO A 20 19.47 -14.57 -4.45
C PRO A 20 19.44 -13.91 -5.82
N ASN A 21 18.38 -14.15 -6.59
CA ASN A 21 18.21 -13.51 -7.90
C ASN A 21 17.47 -12.16 -7.78
N ILE A 22 16.93 -11.86 -6.60
CA ILE A 22 16.21 -10.62 -6.30
C ILE A 22 16.61 -10.14 -4.90
N ALA A 23 17.07 -8.91 -4.81
CA ALA A 23 17.23 -8.20 -3.54
C ALA A 23 16.08 -7.19 -3.38
N VAL A 24 15.33 -7.32 -2.29
CA VAL A 24 14.28 -6.38 -1.90
C VAL A 24 14.82 -5.55 -0.75
N THR A 25 14.97 -4.26 -1.02
CA THR A 25 15.31 -3.28 0.01
C THR A 25 14.06 -2.50 0.36
N PHE A 26 13.61 -2.57 1.62
CA PHE A 26 12.44 -1.85 2.08
C PHE A 26 12.85 -0.59 2.83
N ASP A 27 12.31 0.56 2.44
CA ASP A 27 12.48 1.78 3.22
C ASP A 27 11.59 1.71 4.47
N ASP A 28 12.18 1.91 5.65
CA ASP A 28 11.43 2.02 6.92
C ASP A 28 11.45 3.42 7.51
N SER A 29 11.83 4.42 6.70
CA SER A 29 11.81 5.83 7.10
C SER A 29 10.41 6.27 7.56
N GLY A 30 10.37 7.34 8.37
CA GLY A 30 9.10 7.94 8.80
C GLY A 30 8.20 8.39 7.63
N SER A 31 8.76 8.64 6.44
CA SER A 31 7.99 8.98 5.24
C SER A 31 7.04 7.87 4.80
N MET A 32 7.34 6.61 5.15
CA MET A 32 6.52 5.46 4.79
C MET A 32 5.21 5.37 5.60
N SER A 33 5.12 6.12 6.69
CA SER A 33 3.86 6.27 7.45
C SER A 33 2.88 7.25 6.80
N ARG A 34 3.30 7.99 5.76
CA ARG A 34 2.47 9.00 5.10
C ARG A 34 1.33 8.34 4.33
N ASP A 35 0.19 9.00 4.40
CA ASP A 35 -1.06 8.73 3.70
C ASP A 35 -1.17 9.49 2.37
N TYR A 36 -0.05 10.04 1.89
CA TYR A 36 0.05 10.70 0.59
C TYR A 36 1.29 10.29 -0.19
N MET A 37 1.21 10.23 -1.51
CA MET A 37 2.35 9.90 -2.40
C MET A 37 3.11 11.17 -2.81
N GLY A 38 4.45 11.10 -2.80
CA GLY A 38 5.31 12.27 -3.06
C GLY A 38 5.40 13.21 -1.86
N ASP A 39 6.56 13.82 -1.65
CA ASP A 39 6.73 14.76 -0.52
C ASP A 39 6.01 16.09 -0.77
N ASN A 40 5.88 16.44 -2.03
CA ASN A 40 5.10 17.55 -2.54
C ASN A 40 3.97 17.02 -3.44
N ARG A 41 2.93 17.84 -3.61
CA ARG A 41 1.80 17.50 -4.48
C ARG A 41 2.21 17.56 -5.95
N PRO A 42 1.54 16.83 -6.85
CA PRO A 42 1.95 16.76 -8.26
C PRO A 42 1.78 18.09 -9.00
N PHE A 43 2.35 18.22 -10.20
CA PHE A 43 2.16 19.36 -11.14
C PHE A 43 2.66 20.75 -10.73
N ASP A 44 2.80 21.07 -9.44
CA ASP A 44 3.33 22.37 -8.96
C ASP A 44 4.36 22.25 -7.83
N ASN A 45 4.60 21.03 -7.34
CA ASN A 45 5.57 20.73 -6.30
C ASN A 45 5.37 21.54 -4.99
N ALA A 46 4.14 22.02 -4.72
CA ALA A 46 3.82 22.68 -3.45
C ALA A 46 3.52 21.66 -2.34
N GLY A 47 3.42 22.13 -1.10
CA GLY A 47 3.03 21.28 0.03
C GLY A 47 1.58 20.78 -0.09
N TRP A 48 1.29 19.61 0.50
CA TRP A 48 -0.04 19.00 0.44
C TRP A 48 -1.14 19.78 1.17
N GLY A 49 -0.81 20.39 2.32
CA GLY A 49 -1.75 21.12 3.17
C GLY A 49 -2.94 20.29 3.67
N SER A 50 -4.00 20.98 4.10
CA SER A 50 -5.33 20.40 4.40
C SER A 50 -6.30 20.80 3.29
N ALA A 51 -6.32 20.05 2.18
CA ALA A 51 -7.11 20.40 1.02
C ALA A 51 -7.72 19.19 0.27
N PRO A 52 -8.77 19.39 -0.56
CA PRO A 52 -9.51 18.31 -1.21
C PRO A 52 -8.66 17.25 -1.94
N TRP A 53 -7.68 17.69 -2.73
CA TRP A 53 -6.82 16.83 -3.54
C TRP A 53 -6.00 15.82 -2.72
N ARG A 54 -5.75 16.09 -1.44
CA ARG A 54 -5.07 15.13 -0.55
C ARG A 54 -5.89 13.86 -0.31
N CYS A 55 -7.21 13.97 -0.44
CA CYS A 55 -8.19 12.91 -0.21
C CYS A 55 -8.85 12.49 -1.53
N ALA A 56 -8.07 12.51 -2.62
CA ALA A 56 -8.46 12.09 -3.95
C ALA A 56 -7.41 11.10 -4.49
N GLY A 57 -7.78 9.85 -4.76
CA GLY A 57 -6.87 8.86 -5.37
C GLY A 57 -6.51 9.19 -6.82
N VAL A 58 -7.47 9.77 -7.54
CA VAL A 58 -7.42 10.16 -8.95
C VAL A 58 -8.09 11.53 -9.10
N ILE A 59 -7.71 12.32 -10.11
CA ILE A 59 -8.28 13.66 -10.30
C ILE A 59 -9.81 13.59 -10.56
N ASP A 60 -10.23 12.77 -11.51
CA ASP A 60 -11.66 12.47 -11.73
C ASP A 60 -11.86 11.00 -12.07
N PRO A 61 -12.48 10.20 -11.18
CA PRO A 61 -12.68 8.77 -11.45
C PRO A 61 -13.67 8.50 -12.59
N ARG A 62 -14.43 9.49 -13.07
CA ARG A 62 -15.31 9.33 -14.23
C ARG A 62 -14.55 9.25 -15.55
N VAL A 63 -13.26 9.60 -15.55
CA VAL A 63 -12.42 9.66 -16.76
C VAL A 63 -11.38 8.54 -16.71
N THR A 64 -11.31 7.73 -17.77
CA THR A 64 -10.40 6.57 -17.87
C THR A 64 -9.39 6.69 -19.01
N ALA A 65 -9.52 7.70 -19.88
CA ALA A 65 -8.64 7.89 -21.01
C ALA A 65 -7.25 8.34 -20.53
N ALA A 66 -6.21 7.52 -20.76
CA ALA A 66 -4.85 7.79 -20.29
C ALA A 66 -4.24 9.10 -20.82
N GLY A 67 -4.71 9.60 -21.97
CA GLY A 67 -4.28 10.90 -22.52
C GLY A 67 -4.93 12.11 -21.85
N ASP A 68 -5.96 11.90 -21.04
CA ASP A 68 -6.64 12.96 -20.30
C ASP A 68 -5.98 13.14 -18.93
N LEU A 69 -5.60 14.38 -18.62
CA LEU A 69 -4.99 14.70 -17.33
C LEU A 69 -5.87 14.23 -16.15
N ARG A 70 -7.20 14.29 -16.29
CA ARG A 70 -8.15 13.91 -15.25
C ARG A 70 -8.11 12.43 -14.86
N ALA A 71 -7.61 11.55 -15.75
CA ALA A 71 -7.44 10.13 -15.45
C ALA A 71 -6.18 9.84 -14.60
N HIS A 72 -5.32 10.83 -14.37
CA HIS A 72 -4.07 10.64 -13.64
C HIS A 72 -4.29 10.64 -12.12
N ALA A 73 -3.39 9.95 -11.42
CA ALA A 73 -3.38 9.92 -9.96
C ALA A 73 -3.20 11.34 -9.37
N MET A 74 -3.93 11.62 -8.29
CA MET A 74 -3.74 12.85 -7.52
C MET A 74 -2.91 12.52 -6.27
N ASN A 75 -3.54 11.98 -5.23
CA ASN A 75 -2.83 11.29 -4.15
C ASN A 75 -2.85 9.79 -4.43
N GLY A 76 -1.78 9.26 -5.02
CA GLY A 76 -1.69 7.84 -5.40
C GLY A 76 -1.84 6.83 -4.25
N VAL A 77 -1.77 7.24 -2.98
CA VAL A 77 -2.03 6.36 -1.82
C VAL A 77 -3.50 6.36 -1.40
N TYR A 78 -4.24 7.42 -1.72
CA TYR A 78 -5.64 7.54 -1.31
C TYR A 78 -6.55 6.61 -2.11
N TYR A 79 -7.75 6.39 -1.58
CA TYR A 79 -8.78 5.57 -2.21
C TYR A 79 -9.09 6.06 -3.62
N ASN A 80 -9.03 5.15 -4.59
CA ASN A 80 -9.45 5.34 -5.97
C ASN A 80 -10.55 4.30 -6.28
N PRO A 81 -11.79 4.71 -6.56
CA PRO A 81 -12.88 3.78 -6.85
C PRO A 81 -12.67 2.98 -8.15
N ASN A 82 -11.75 3.40 -9.02
CA ASN A 82 -11.40 2.66 -10.24
C ASN A 82 -10.39 1.53 -9.98
N VAL A 83 -9.94 1.35 -8.73
CA VAL A 83 -8.98 0.31 -8.33
C VAL A 83 -9.67 -0.68 -7.40
N GLN A 84 -9.46 -1.97 -7.68
CA GLN A 84 -9.85 -3.04 -6.78
C GLN A 84 -8.74 -3.32 -5.77
N TYR A 85 -9.01 -3.12 -4.49
CA TYR A 85 -8.08 -3.33 -3.39
C TYR A 85 -8.25 -4.74 -2.81
N LEU A 86 -7.40 -5.66 -3.27
CA LEU A 86 -7.37 -7.03 -2.77
C LEU A 86 -6.50 -7.11 -1.50
N PRO A 87 -6.82 -7.96 -0.50
CA PRO A 87 -5.96 -8.14 0.69
C PRO A 87 -4.53 -8.60 0.34
N PRO A 88 -3.52 -8.63 1.22
CA PRO A 88 -2.25 -9.30 0.94
C PRO A 88 -2.42 -10.81 0.68
N LEU A 89 -1.39 -11.45 0.14
CA LEU A 89 -1.27 -12.90 0.07
C LEU A 89 -0.37 -13.43 1.20
N TYR A 90 -0.76 -14.58 1.74
CA TYR A 90 0.11 -15.46 2.50
C TYR A 90 1.18 -16.09 1.60
N ALA A 91 2.21 -16.69 2.22
CA ALA A 91 3.30 -17.34 1.50
C ALA A 91 2.86 -18.58 0.70
N ASP A 92 1.70 -19.16 1.03
CA ASP A 92 1.06 -20.26 0.29
C ASP A 92 0.17 -19.78 -0.86
N GLY A 93 0.13 -18.47 -1.12
CA GLY A 93 -0.67 -17.85 -2.17
C GLY A 93 -2.14 -17.62 -1.81
N THR A 94 -2.58 -18.01 -0.61
CA THR A 94 -3.95 -17.70 -0.14
C THR A 94 -4.07 -16.24 0.30
N GLU A 95 -5.27 -15.68 0.25
CA GLU A 95 -5.47 -14.26 0.61
C GLU A 95 -5.61 -14.08 2.12
N PHE A 96 -5.10 -12.95 2.62
CA PHE A 96 -5.46 -12.44 3.94
C PHE A 96 -6.99 -12.21 3.98
N PRO A 97 -7.62 -12.30 5.17
CA PRO A 97 -9.05 -12.02 5.29
C PRO A 97 -9.43 -10.64 4.78
N ASN A 98 -10.64 -10.50 4.22
CA ASN A 98 -11.22 -9.20 3.95
C ASN A 98 -11.42 -8.39 5.24
N ALA A 99 -11.25 -7.07 5.16
CA ALA A 99 -11.55 -6.18 6.26
C ALA A 99 -13.07 -5.99 6.43
N ASP A 100 -13.50 -5.49 7.59
CA ASP A 100 -14.92 -5.34 7.96
C ASP A 100 -15.70 -4.41 7.00
N ALA A 101 -16.49 -5.00 6.11
CA ALA A 101 -17.34 -4.27 5.16
C ALA A 101 -18.56 -3.60 5.81
N SER A 102 -18.90 -3.92 7.08
CA SER A 102 -19.92 -3.18 7.83
C SER A 102 -19.43 -1.81 8.28
N LEU A 103 -18.12 -1.55 8.13
CA LEU A 103 -17.45 -0.29 8.43
C LEU A 103 -17.41 0.09 9.92
N VAL A 104 -17.78 -0.82 10.82
CA VAL A 104 -17.81 -0.58 12.27
C VAL A 104 -16.42 -0.74 12.90
N ALA A 105 -15.63 -1.70 12.41
CA ALA A 105 -14.37 -2.10 13.04
C ALA A 105 -13.28 -2.42 12.00
N VAL A 106 -13.00 -1.47 11.10
CA VAL A 106 -11.96 -1.66 10.07
C VAL A 106 -10.57 -1.51 10.68
N TRP A 107 -9.67 -2.49 10.47
CA TRP A 107 -8.34 -2.50 11.08
C TRP A 107 -7.49 -1.29 10.70
N ARG A 108 -6.74 -0.75 11.67
CA ARG A 108 -5.70 0.26 11.40
C ARG A 108 -4.42 -0.35 10.83
N ASP A 109 -4.19 -1.64 10.91
CA ASP A 109 -3.11 -2.27 10.14
C ASP A 109 -3.51 -3.72 9.91
N GLY A 110 -4.16 -3.97 8.78
CA GLY A 110 -4.62 -5.30 8.43
C GLY A 110 -3.46 -6.28 8.26
N ILE A 111 -2.25 -5.81 7.92
CA ILE A 111 -1.09 -6.68 7.78
C ILE A 111 -0.57 -7.08 9.17
N LEU A 112 -0.46 -6.16 10.11
CA LEU A 112 -0.08 -6.45 11.51
C LEU A 112 -1.06 -7.42 12.17
N ARG A 113 -2.36 -7.28 11.86
CA ARG A 113 -3.41 -8.15 12.39
C ARG A 113 -3.30 -9.59 11.88
N ASN A 114 -3.04 -9.76 10.59
CA ASN A 114 -3.19 -11.04 9.91
C ASN A 114 -1.87 -11.74 9.55
N ARG A 115 -0.72 -11.11 9.82
CA ARG A 115 0.59 -11.72 9.57
C ARG A 115 0.78 -13.00 10.42
N PRO A 116 1.40 -14.07 9.89
CA PRO A 116 1.55 -15.34 10.62
C PRO A 116 2.43 -15.25 11.87
N LEU A 117 3.45 -14.38 11.84
CA LEU A 117 4.43 -14.25 12.91
C LEU A 117 4.33 -12.89 13.57
N ALA A 118 4.31 -12.90 14.91
CA ALA A 118 4.16 -11.71 15.75
C ALA A 118 2.91 -10.87 15.41
N ALA A 119 1.77 -11.51 15.10
CA ALA A 119 0.50 -10.81 14.96
C ALA A 119 0.20 -9.98 16.22
N ALA A 120 -0.38 -8.80 16.03
CA ALA A 120 -0.81 -7.94 17.13
C ALA A 120 -2.13 -7.25 16.80
N ASP A 121 -2.79 -6.70 17.82
CA ASP A 121 -4.00 -5.90 17.61
C ASP A 121 -3.63 -4.46 17.20
N PRO A 122 -3.91 -4.03 15.96
CA PRO A 122 -3.65 -2.66 15.54
C PRO A 122 -4.73 -1.67 16.03
N GLY A 123 -5.80 -2.18 16.67
CA GLY A 123 -7.04 -1.43 16.87
C GLY A 123 -7.79 -1.17 15.56
N THR A 124 -8.94 -0.52 15.67
CA THR A 124 -9.86 -0.31 14.56
C THR A 124 -10.30 1.14 14.42
N THR A 125 -10.96 1.43 13.30
CA THR A 125 -11.63 2.69 13.00
C THR A 125 -13.07 2.39 12.62
N ASP A 126 -13.99 3.13 13.25
CA ASP A 126 -15.42 3.13 12.94
C ASP A 126 -15.72 4.24 11.93
N PHE A 127 -16.13 3.85 10.73
CA PHE A 127 -16.49 4.75 9.64
C PHE A 127 -17.99 5.04 9.58
N THR A 128 -18.82 4.43 10.42
CA THR A 128 -20.28 4.69 10.43
C THR A 128 -20.64 6.08 10.96
N ARG A 129 -19.68 6.78 11.58
CA ARG A 129 -19.82 8.14 12.09
C ARG A 129 -19.23 9.18 11.13
N ALA A 130 -19.26 10.45 11.55
CA ALA A 130 -18.51 11.50 10.88
C ALA A 130 -17.01 11.17 10.95
N TRP A 131 -16.46 10.75 9.82
CA TRP A 131 -15.05 10.45 9.67
C TRP A 131 -14.32 11.68 9.13
N GLN A 132 -13.03 11.82 9.42
CA GLN A 132 -12.20 12.88 8.85
C GLN A 132 -11.16 12.23 7.96
N CYS A 133 -11.02 12.76 6.75
CA CYS A 133 -9.81 12.47 6.01
C CYS A 133 -8.61 13.08 6.77
N ALA A 134 -7.44 12.49 6.59
CA ALA A 134 -6.23 12.92 7.24
C ALA A 134 -5.92 14.42 7.00
N ASN A 135 -5.20 15.02 7.96
CA ASN A 135 -5.06 16.46 8.16
C ASN A 135 -6.37 17.21 8.53
N GLY A 136 -7.37 16.50 9.07
CA GLY A 136 -8.55 17.10 9.71
C GLY A 136 -9.60 17.63 8.74
N LEU A 137 -9.55 17.21 7.47
CA LEU A 137 -10.59 17.54 6.49
C LEU A 137 -11.88 16.84 6.88
N VAL A 138 -12.81 17.63 7.42
CA VAL A 138 -14.15 17.18 7.82
C VAL A 138 -14.85 16.57 6.61
N ASN A 139 -15.48 15.42 6.79
CA ASN A 139 -16.34 14.81 5.78
C ASN A 139 -17.54 15.74 5.49
N PRO A 140 -17.61 16.38 4.31
CA PRO A 140 -18.71 17.29 4.00
C PRO A 140 -19.97 16.53 3.52
N VAL A 141 -19.87 15.22 3.26
CA VAL A 141 -21.02 14.37 2.88
C VAL A 141 -21.67 13.68 4.09
N GLY A 142 -21.23 14.00 5.31
CA GLY A 142 -21.85 13.55 6.56
C GLY A 142 -21.15 12.34 7.17
N THR A 143 -21.80 11.18 7.13
CA THR A 143 -21.30 9.94 7.71
C THR A 143 -20.72 9.02 6.64
N GLY A 144 -19.87 8.08 7.05
CA GLY A 144 -19.34 7.10 6.11
C GLY A 144 -18.02 7.56 5.47
N PRO A 145 -17.43 6.68 4.67
CA PRO A 145 -16.26 6.98 3.89
C PRO A 145 -16.58 7.84 2.67
N PHE A 146 -15.60 8.63 2.24
CA PHE A 146 -15.75 9.54 1.12
C PHE A 146 -14.41 9.74 0.41
N TYR A 147 -14.47 10.25 -0.80
CA TYR A 147 -13.30 10.71 -1.55
C TYR A 147 -13.64 12.01 -2.28
N TRP A 148 -12.63 12.80 -2.64
CA TRP A 148 -12.82 13.97 -3.48
C TRP A 148 -12.56 13.65 -4.94
N ARG A 149 -13.28 14.34 -5.83
CA ARG A 149 -13.00 14.38 -7.26
C ARG A 149 -13.15 15.80 -7.79
N LEU A 150 -12.55 16.07 -8.94
CA LEU A 150 -12.74 17.30 -9.68
C LEU A 150 -14.19 17.40 -10.19
N LYS A 151 -14.79 18.59 -10.15
CA LYS A 151 -16.11 18.85 -10.72
C LYS A 151 -16.07 18.70 -12.24
N ALA A 152 -17.20 18.28 -12.81
CA ALA A 152 -17.32 18.18 -14.26
C ALA A 152 -17.22 19.57 -14.91
N GLY A 153 -16.59 19.65 -16.08
CA GLY A 153 -16.45 20.89 -16.84
C GLY A 153 -15.33 21.83 -16.38
N VAL A 154 -14.61 21.52 -15.30
CA VAL A 154 -13.41 22.28 -14.93
C VAL A 154 -12.29 21.99 -15.92
N ASP A 155 -11.78 23.04 -16.56
CA ASP A 155 -10.62 22.95 -17.46
C ASP A 155 -9.31 23.03 -16.67
N ILE A 156 -8.60 21.90 -16.62
CA ILE A 156 -7.29 21.77 -15.96
C ILE A 156 -6.14 21.68 -16.98
N GLY A 157 -6.41 21.93 -18.26
CA GLY A 157 -5.42 21.84 -19.32
C GLY A 157 -5.09 20.39 -19.72
N THR A 158 -3.84 20.16 -20.10
CA THR A 158 -3.35 18.89 -20.66
C THR A 158 -2.17 18.35 -19.86
N PRO A 159 -1.77 17.07 -20.04
CA PRO A 159 -0.61 16.51 -19.33
C PRO A 159 0.71 17.26 -19.54
N VAL A 160 0.86 18.02 -20.63
CA VAL A 160 2.06 18.81 -20.93
C VAL A 160 1.93 20.30 -20.59
N ALA A 161 0.72 20.75 -20.27
CA ALA A 161 0.41 22.15 -19.94
C ALA A 161 -0.75 22.17 -18.93
N VAL A 162 -0.41 21.92 -17.66
CA VAL A 162 -1.38 21.80 -16.57
C VAL A 162 -1.79 23.19 -16.08
N ASN A 163 -3.09 23.46 -16.01
CA ASN A 163 -3.63 24.63 -15.34
C ASN A 163 -3.70 24.34 -13.82
N THR A 164 -2.58 24.56 -13.14
CA THR A 164 -2.44 24.30 -11.70
C THR A 164 -3.32 25.23 -10.86
N ALA A 165 -3.65 26.44 -11.35
CA ALA A 165 -4.55 27.35 -10.67
C ALA A 165 -5.98 26.76 -10.58
N ALA A 166 -6.49 26.19 -11.67
CA ALA A 166 -7.80 25.52 -11.66
C ALA A 166 -7.76 24.20 -10.87
N LEU A 167 -6.71 23.41 -11.04
CA LEU A 167 -6.57 22.12 -10.35
C LEU A 167 -6.47 22.28 -8.82
N TYR A 168 -5.80 23.33 -8.35
CA TYR A 168 -5.58 23.59 -6.93
C TYR A 168 -6.46 24.69 -6.34
N ASP A 169 -7.58 24.99 -7.00
CA ASP A 169 -8.69 25.71 -6.40
C ASP A 169 -9.64 24.70 -5.73
N ALA A 170 -9.76 24.78 -4.39
CA ALA A 170 -10.62 23.90 -3.62
C ALA A 170 -12.10 23.97 -4.04
N ALA A 171 -12.55 25.10 -4.61
CA ALA A 171 -13.92 25.27 -5.09
C ALA A 171 -14.23 24.40 -6.32
N ASN A 172 -13.21 23.93 -7.04
CA ASN A 172 -13.36 23.04 -8.19
C ASN A 172 -13.49 21.56 -7.83
N TRP A 173 -13.44 21.22 -6.54
CA TRP A 173 -13.55 19.85 -6.06
C TRP A 173 -14.91 19.60 -5.39
N GLU A 174 -15.39 18.37 -5.49
CA GLU A 174 -16.58 17.88 -4.80
C GLU A 174 -16.27 16.58 -4.07
N ALA A 175 -16.84 16.42 -2.88
CA ALA A 175 -16.73 15.20 -2.11
C ALA A 175 -17.86 14.25 -2.47
N ILE A 176 -17.51 12.97 -2.56
CA ILE A 176 -18.42 11.90 -2.97
C ILE A 176 -18.42 10.85 -1.87
N ALA A 177 -19.61 10.53 -1.36
CA ALA A 177 -19.79 9.40 -0.46
C ALA A 177 -19.45 8.10 -1.22
N VAL A 178 -18.66 7.24 -0.59
CA VAL A 178 -18.43 5.90 -1.12
C VAL A 178 -19.77 5.15 -1.03
N PRO A 179 -20.27 4.54 -2.12
CA PRO A 179 -21.52 3.80 -2.07
C PRO A 179 -21.35 2.49 -1.30
N ALA A 180 -22.44 1.96 -0.73
CA ALA A 180 -22.41 0.71 0.04
C ALA A 180 -21.84 -0.49 -0.74
N SER A 181 -22.02 -0.50 -2.07
CA SER A 181 -21.44 -1.52 -2.96
C SER A 181 -19.90 -1.54 -2.95
N GLU A 182 -19.27 -0.44 -2.58
CA GLU A 182 -17.81 -0.25 -2.54
C GLU A 182 -17.24 -0.36 -1.11
N TYR A 183 -18.06 -0.65 -0.10
CA TYR A 183 -17.57 -0.67 1.30
C TYR A 183 -16.51 -1.74 1.55
N GLN A 184 -16.61 -2.90 0.91
CA GLN A 184 -15.55 -3.90 1.01
C GLN A 184 -14.23 -3.39 0.42
N ASN A 185 -14.31 -2.73 -0.74
CA ASN A 185 -13.17 -2.16 -1.44
C ASN A 185 -12.49 -1.06 -0.61
N TRP A 186 -13.30 -0.16 -0.03
CA TRP A 186 -12.83 0.86 0.91
C TRP A 186 -12.19 0.25 2.17
N ALA A 187 -12.85 -0.73 2.80
CA ALA A 187 -12.36 -1.36 4.02
C ALA A 187 -10.99 -2.01 3.77
N ASN A 188 -10.82 -2.66 2.62
CA ASN A 188 -9.55 -3.24 2.23
C ASN A 188 -8.49 -2.18 1.93
N TRP A 189 -8.83 -1.10 1.20
CA TRP A 189 -7.92 0.03 1.01
C TRP A 189 -7.44 0.58 2.36
N TRP A 190 -8.36 0.81 3.29
CA TRP A 190 -8.01 1.33 4.61
C TRP A 190 -7.08 0.38 5.36
N ALA A 191 -7.43 -0.89 5.45
CA ALA A 191 -6.66 -1.86 6.23
C ALA A 191 -5.29 -2.17 5.63
N TYR A 192 -5.15 -2.15 4.30
CA TYR A 192 -3.99 -2.72 3.60
C TYR A 192 -3.23 -1.76 2.67
N TYR A 193 -3.73 -0.54 2.40
CA TYR A 193 -3.13 0.35 1.39
C TYR A 193 -3.01 1.82 1.80
N ARG A 194 -3.69 2.29 2.85
CA ARG A 194 -3.83 3.73 3.12
C ARG A 194 -2.56 4.52 3.49
N THR A 195 -1.43 3.84 3.68
CA THR A 195 -0.12 4.48 3.85
C THR A 195 0.85 3.89 2.84
N ARG A 196 1.92 4.63 2.53
CA ARG A 196 2.98 4.12 1.64
C ARG A 196 3.49 2.75 2.08
N ASN A 197 3.71 2.55 3.39
CA ASN A 197 4.15 1.27 3.95
C ASN A 197 3.15 0.14 3.68
N LEU A 198 1.87 0.35 4.01
CA LEU A 198 0.82 -0.65 3.81
C LEU A 198 0.68 -0.99 2.32
N MET A 199 0.57 0.04 1.46
CA MET A 199 0.48 -0.13 0.01
C MET A 199 1.66 -0.93 -0.54
N THR A 200 2.90 -0.55 -0.20
CA THR A 200 4.09 -1.23 -0.70
C THR A 200 4.14 -2.68 -0.21
N ARG A 201 3.87 -2.95 1.07
CA ARG A 201 3.86 -4.33 1.60
C ARG A 201 2.82 -5.20 0.91
N THR A 202 1.61 -4.67 0.71
CA THR A 202 0.53 -5.42 0.06
C THR A 202 0.83 -5.64 -1.42
N ALA A 203 1.32 -4.62 -2.14
CA ALA A 203 1.71 -4.75 -3.54
C ALA A 203 2.85 -5.77 -3.73
N LEU A 204 3.89 -5.72 -2.89
CA LEU A 204 4.97 -6.71 -2.92
C LEU A 204 4.45 -8.12 -2.61
N SER A 205 3.61 -8.27 -1.60
CA SER A 205 2.99 -9.56 -1.26
C SER A 205 2.18 -10.13 -2.43
N ARG A 206 1.44 -9.30 -3.16
CA ARG A 206 0.67 -9.73 -4.35
C ARG A 206 1.56 -10.12 -5.53
N VAL A 207 2.67 -9.41 -5.74
CA VAL A 207 3.66 -9.75 -6.78
C VAL A 207 4.38 -11.05 -6.42
N PHE A 208 4.97 -11.14 -5.23
CA PHE A 208 5.75 -12.31 -4.82
C PHE A 208 4.90 -13.55 -4.54
N GLY A 209 3.67 -13.41 -4.06
CA GLY A 209 2.76 -14.55 -3.88
C GLY A 209 2.31 -15.20 -5.19
N GLY A 210 2.43 -14.49 -6.32
CA GLY A 210 2.23 -15.07 -7.66
C GLY A 210 3.49 -15.72 -8.24
N LEU A 211 4.66 -15.48 -7.65
CA LEU A 211 5.92 -16.08 -8.06
C LEU A 211 6.07 -17.40 -7.29
N GLY A 212 6.08 -18.53 -8.01
CA GLY A 212 6.22 -19.85 -7.39
C GLY A 212 7.54 -20.04 -6.63
N ASP A 213 7.70 -21.23 -6.06
CA ASP A 213 8.76 -21.59 -5.10
C ASP A 213 10.21 -21.44 -5.57
N ASN A 214 10.42 -21.14 -6.85
CA ASN A 214 11.73 -21.11 -7.51
C ASN A 214 12.46 -19.77 -7.39
N ILE A 215 11.93 -18.81 -6.63
CA ILE A 215 12.56 -17.50 -6.43
C ILE A 215 13.19 -17.43 -5.04
N ARG A 216 14.45 -16.99 -5.00
CA ARG A 216 15.22 -16.72 -3.78
C ARG A 216 15.32 -15.21 -3.61
N VAL A 217 14.75 -14.70 -2.52
CA VAL A 217 14.68 -13.27 -2.23
C VAL A 217 15.52 -12.97 -0.99
N VAL A 218 16.43 -11.99 -1.09
CA VAL A 218 17.06 -11.39 0.09
C VAL A 218 16.36 -10.10 0.44
N PHE A 219 16.17 -9.88 1.73
CA PHE A 219 15.47 -8.74 2.28
C PHE A 219 16.40 -7.92 3.19
N GLN A 220 16.37 -6.60 3.04
CA GLN A 220 17.05 -5.66 3.94
C GLN A 220 16.21 -4.39 4.12
N ASN A 221 16.40 -3.67 5.22
CA ASN A 221 15.77 -2.38 5.46
C ASN A 221 16.78 -1.23 5.30
N ILE A 222 16.31 -0.07 4.86
CA ILE A 222 17.06 1.19 4.97
C ILE A 222 16.62 1.86 6.28
N ASN A 223 17.59 2.23 7.12
CA ASN A 223 17.49 2.88 8.44
C ASN A 223 17.43 1.94 9.66
N SER A 224 16.42 1.08 9.83
CA SER A 224 16.33 0.17 10.98
C SER A 224 16.78 -1.25 10.60
N ASN A 225 18.05 -1.56 10.82
CA ASN A 225 18.61 -2.89 10.53
C ASN A 225 18.15 -3.99 11.53
N THR A 226 16.94 -3.86 12.09
CA THR A 226 16.47 -4.61 13.26
C THR A 226 15.16 -5.38 13.04
N ALA A 227 14.48 -5.21 11.91
CA ALA A 227 13.19 -5.87 11.68
C ALA A 227 13.30 -7.02 10.65
N THR A 228 13.43 -8.24 11.15
CA THR A 228 13.14 -9.45 10.37
C THR A 228 11.64 -9.46 10.06
N TYR A 229 11.25 -9.39 8.79
CA TYR A 229 9.85 -9.47 8.35
C TYR A 229 9.57 -10.84 7.72
N PRO A 230 9.04 -11.81 8.49
CA PRO A 230 9.02 -13.22 8.08
C PRO A 230 8.01 -13.55 6.98
N TRP A 231 7.11 -12.63 6.63
CA TRP A 231 6.05 -12.88 5.64
C TRP A 231 6.51 -12.75 4.17
N LEU A 232 7.75 -12.31 3.93
CA LEU A 232 8.37 -12.24 2.59
C LEU A 232 9.44 -13.34 2.40
N ALA A 233 9.71 -14.14 3.43
CA ALA A 233 10.84 -15.06 3.48
C ALA A 233 10.43 -16.48 3.07
N LYS A 234 10.56 -16.83 1.79
CA LYS A 234 10.67 -18.22 1.36
C LYS A 234 12.15 -18.58 1.34
N ASN A 235 12.63 -19.18 2.43
CA ASN A 235 14.02 -19.59 2.69
C ASN A 235 15.01 -18.43 2.88
N VAL A 236 15.02 -17.78 4.05
CA VAL A 236 16.12 -16.91 4.45
C VAL A 236 17.27 -17.76 4.99
N THR A 237 18.37 -17.81 4.25
CA THR A 237 19.69 -17.91 4.86
C THR A 237 19.97 -16.55 5.48
N THR A 238 20.02 -16.50 6.81
CA THR A 238 20.46 -15.31 7.54
C THR A 238 21.86 -14.95 7.06
N LEU A 239 22.01 -13.82 6.36
CA LEU A 239 23.32 -13.23 6.12
C LEU A 239 23.81 -12.68 7.46
N GLY A 240 24.68 -13.47 8.10
CA GLY A 240 25.44 -13.03 9.25
C GLY A 240 26.34 -11.86 8.86
N ALA A 241 26.36 -10.87 9.76
CA ALA A 241 27.41 -9.89 10.03
C ALA A 241 28.58 -9.80 9.03
N PHE A 242 28.80 -8.57 8.56
CA PHE A 242 30.13 -7.98 8.75
C PHE A 242 30.18 -7.38 10.16
#